data_AF-A0A2N2D507-F1
#
_entry.id   AF-A0A2N2D507-F1
#
_cell.length_a   1.000
_cell.length_b   1.000
_cell.length_c   1.000
_cell.angle_alpha   90.00
_cell.angle_beta   90.00
_cell.angle_gamma   90.00
#
_symmetry.space_group_name_H-M   'P 1'
#
loop_
_entity.id
_entity.type
_entity.pdbx_description
1 polymer ?
#
loop_
_entity_poly.entity_id
_entity_poly.type
_entity_poly.pdbx_seq_one_letter_code
_entity_poly.pdbx_strand_id
1 'polypeptide(L)' 'MATDQFEHATFYLTKIQVDEIKELAKKNQISRSALVRMIIREYLAKQDNDKG' A
#
# COMPACT_ATOMS: atom_id res chain seq x y z
N MET A 1 6.45 -25.39 -12.63
CA MET A 1 5.52 -24.28 -12.30
C MET A 1 6.40 -23.09 -12.05
N ALA A 2 6.28 -22.02 -12.84
CA ALA A 2 7.07 -20.82 -12.61
C ALA A 2 6.81 -20.36 -11.17
N THR A 3 7.83 -20.40 -10.33
CA THR A 3 7.77 -19.79 -9.02
C THR A 3 7.58 -18.31 -9.29
N ASP A 4 6.36 -17.81 -9.10
CA ASP A 4 6.10 -16.37 -9.17
C ASP A 4 7.05 -15.70 -8.18
N GLN A 5 8.06 -15.00 -8.72
CA GLN A 5 8.98 -14.23 -7.92
C GLN A 5 8.21 -13.00 -7.44
N PHE A 6 7.74 -13.04 -6.20
CA PHE A 6 7.07 -11.90 -5.60
C PHE A 6 8.12 -10.84 -5.26
N GLU A 7 8.12 -9.73 -6.01
CA GLU A 7 8.91 -8.57 -5.65
C GLU A 7 8.34 -7.93 -4.37
N HIS A 8 9.16 -7.94 -3.31
CA HIS A 8 8.86 -7.26 -2.06
C HIS A 8 9.55 -5.89 -2.06
N ALA A 9 8.76 -4.82 -1.96
CA ALA A 9 9.28 -3.47 -1.73
C ALA A 9 9.24 -3.16 -0.23
N THR A 10 10.38 -2.69 0.32
CA THR A 10 10.47 -2.21 1.70
C THR A 10 10.31 -0.70 1.72
N PHE A 11 9.37 -0.20 2.52
CA PHE A 11 9.15 1.23 2.71
C PHE A 11 9.42 1.61 4.16
N TYR A 12 10.03 2.77 4.36
CA TYR A 12 10.19 3.36 5.68
C TYR A 12 9.06 4.35 5.93
N LEU A 13 8.34 4.15 7.03
CA LEU A 13 7.26 5.01 7.49
C LEU A 13 7.56 5.45 8.91
N THR A 14 7.11 6.65 9.26
CA THR A 14 7.17 7.09 10.66
C THR A 14 6.20 6.28 11.51
N LYS A 15 6.45 6.21 12.82
CA LYS A 15 5.57 5.49 13.74
C LYS A 15 4.12 5.98 13.66
N ILE A 16 3.92 7.30 13.59
CA ILE A 16 2.59 7.92 13.49
C ILE A 16 1.85 7.43 12.25
N GLN A 17 2.53 7.42 11.08
CA GLN A 17 1.94 6.91 9.84
C GLN A 17 1.55 5.43 9.94
N VAL A 18 2.38 4.60 10.59
CA VAL A 18 2.06 3.18 10.81
C VAL A 18 0.84 3.01 11.71
N ASP A 19 0.73 3.80 12.77
CA ASP A 19 -0.40 3.75 13.70
C ASP A 19 -1.70 4.18 13.01
N GLU A 20 -1.67 5.25 12.21
CA GLU A 20 -2.81 5.70 11.40
C GLU A 20 -3.28 4.63 10.41
N ILE A 21 -2.35 4.01 9.67
CA ILE A 21 -2.66 2.91 8.73
C ILE A 21 -3.29 1.74 9.47
N LYS A 22 -2.80 1.42 10.68
CA LYS A 22 -3.32 0.32 11.49
C LYS A 22 -4.76 0.58 11.93
N GLU A 23 -5.05 1.78 12.43
CA GLU A 23 -6.40 2.16 12.85
C GLU A 23 -7.35 2.22 11.65
N LEU A 24 -6.90 2.76 10.51
CA LEU A 24 -7.70 2.81 9.29
C LEU A 24 -8.01 1.40 8.74
N ALA A 25 -7.03 0.50 8.74
CA ALA A 25 -7.22 -0.90 8.34
C ALA A 25 -8.22 -1.62 9.25
N LYS A 26 -8.11 -1.40 10.57
CA LYS A 26 -9.02 -1.97 11.57
C LYS A 26 -10.45 -1.47 11.39
N LYS A 27 -10.63 -0.16 11.20
CA LYS A 27 -11.95 0.46 10.99
C LYS A 27 -12.65 -0.11 9.75
N ASN A 28 -11.89 -0.35 8.68
CA ASN A 28 -12.40 -0.86 7.41
C ASN A 28 -12.39 -2.40 7.33
N GLN A 29 -12.01 -3.11 8.41
CA GLN A 29 -11.92 -4.57 8.47
C GLN A 29 -11.08 -5.20 7.34
N ILE A 30 -10.00 -4.54 6.94
CA ILE A 30 -9.05 -5.00 5.92
C ILE A 30 -7.67 -5.24 6.52
N SER A 31 -6.85 -6.03 5.83
CA SER A 31 -5.47 -6.24 6.25
C SER A 31 -4.61 -4.99 5.97
N ARG A 32 -3.62 -4.74 6.82
CA ARG A 32 -2.65 -3.64 6.66
C ARG A 32 -1.95 -3.69 5.29
N SER A 33 -1.55 -4.88 4.86
CA SER A 33 -0.88 -5.08 3.56
C SER A 33 -1.81 -4.84 2.37
N ALA A 34 -3.10 -5.17 2.48
CA ALA A 34 -4.09 -4.85 1.45
C ALA A 34 -4.31 -3.33 1.35
N LEU A 35 -4.43 -2.65 2.49
CA LEU A 35 -4.59 -1.19 2.52
C LEU A 35 -3.38 -0.48 1.90
N VAL A 36 -2.16 -0.83 2.30
CA VAL A 36 -0.93 -0.26 1.72
C VAL A 36 -0.86 -0.51 0.20
N ARG A 37 -1.23 -1.72 -0.25
CA ARG A 37 -1.27 -2.05 -1.68
C ARG A 37 -2.30 -1.22 -2.45
N MET A 38 -3.47 -0.96 -1.86
CA MET A 38 -4.47 -0.05 -2.45
C MET A 38 -3.93 1.37 -2.56
N ILE A 39 -3.32 1.91 -1.50
CA ILE A 39 -2.72 3.25 -1.50
C ILE A 39 -1.65 3.39 -2.58
N ILE A 40 -0.74 2.41 -2.70
CA ILE A 40 0.31 2.42 -3.72
C ILE A 40 -0.30 2.40 -5.13
N ARG A 41 -1.29 1.55 -5.39
CA ARG A 41 -1.97 1.49 -6.69
C ARG A 41 -2.64 2.81 -7.05
N GLU A 42 -3.34 3.43 -6.11
CA GLU A 42 -4.01 4.71 -6.32
C GLU A 42 -3.01 5.84 -6.57
N TYR A 43 -1.89 5.85 -5.84
CA TYR A 43 -0.82 6.83 -6.03
C TYR A 43 -0.18 6.73 -7.43
N LEU A 44 0.14 5.51 -7.88
CA LEU A 44 0.69 5.28 -9.22
C LEU A 44 -0.31 5.65 -10.32
N ALA A 45 -1.60 5.31 -10.14
CA ALA A 45 -2.65 5.68 -11.09
C ALA A 45 -2.79 7.20 -11.22
N LYS A 46 -2.67 7.96 -10.11
CA LYS A 46 -2.69 9.43 -10.15
C LYS A 46 -1.49 10.01 -10.91
N GLN A 47 -0.29 9.45 -10.75
CA GLN A 47 0.88 9.90 -11.51
C GLN A 47 0.76 9.66 -13.01
N ASP A 48 0.14 8.56 -13.43
CA ASP A 48 -0.03 8.24 -14.84
C ASP A 48 -1.03 9.21 -15.51
N ASN A 49 -2.07 9.62 -14.79
CA ASN A 49 -3.05 10.60 -15.27
C ASN A 49 -2.51 12.04 -15.31
N ASP A 50 -1.49 12.38 -14.51
CA ASP A 50 -0.87 13.72 -14.49
C ASP A 50 0.17 13.90 -15.63
N LYS A 51 0.60 12.81 -16.26
CA LYS A 51 1.53 12.82 -17.41
C LYS A 51 0.82 12.81 -18.78
N GLY A 52 -0.50 12.90 -18.80
CA GLY A 52 -1.36 12.89 -20.00
C GLY A 52 -1.77 14.27 -20.48
#